data_AF-A0A5D2B9G8-F1
#
_entry.id   AF-A0A5D2B9G8-F1
#
_cell.length_a   1.000
_cell.length_b   1.000
_cell.length_c   1.000
_cell.angle_alpha   90.00
_cell.angle_beta   90.00
_cell.angle_gamma   90.00
#
_symmetry.space_group_name_H-M   'P 1'
#
loop_
_entity.id
_entity.type
_entity.pdbx_description
1 polymer ?
#
loop_
_entity_poly.entity_id
_entity_poly.type
_entity_poly.pdbx_seq_one_letter_code
_entity_poly.pdbx_strand_id
1 'polypeptide(L)' 'MKKEFPRMAKAVKNQVTDNYYRPDLTKAALATLSAVHRSLKVAKSGVKKRNRQALKVRGRK' A
#
# COMPACT_ATOMS: atom_id res chain seq x y z
N MET A 1 -9.60 6.73 -2.41
CA MET A 1 -8.33 6.19 -1.87
C MET A 1 -7.14 7.17 -1.82
N LYS A 2 -7.18 8.39 -2.39
CA LYS A 2 -5.98 9.28 -2.43
C LYS A 2 -5.45 9.73 -1.04
N LYS A 3 -6.30 9.74 0.00
CA LYS A 3 -5.95 10.22 1.35
C LYS A 3 -5.71 9.11 2.39
N GLU A 4 -5.82 7.83 2.03
CA GLU A 4 -5.72 6.73 2.99
C GLU A 4 -4.28 6.53 3.48
N PHE A 5 -3.31 6.59 2.57
CA PHE A 5 -1.90 6.49 2.91
C PHE A 5 -1.40 7.60 3.86
N PRO A 6 -1.62 8.90 3.58
CA PRO A 6 -1.16 9.95 4.49
C PRO A 6 -1.86 9.90 5.86
N ARG A 7 -3.12 9.44 5.93
CA ARG A 7 -3.81 9.20 7.21
C ARG A 7 -3.15 8.07 7.99
N MET A 8 -2.83 6.96 7.33
CA MET A 8 -2.17 5.80 7.96
C MET A 8 -0.76 6.16 8.44
N ALA A 9 0.00 6.90 7.64
CA ALA A 9 1.36 7.33 8.00
C ALA A 9 1.34 8.25 9.23
N LYS A 10 0.35 9.14 9.35
CA LYS A 10 0.17 9.99 10.53
C LYS A 10 -0.15 9.14 11.78
N ALA A 11 -1.05 8.17 11.67
CA ALA A 11 -1.39 7.30 12.80
C ALA A 11 -0.18 6.49 13.29
N VAL A 12 0.59 5.89 12.37
CA VAL A 12 1.81 5.14 12.71
C VAL A 12 2.86 6.06 13.34
N LYS A 13 3.08 7.25 12.77
CA LYS A 13 4.02 8.21 13.35
C LYS A 13 3.62 8.56 14.78
N ASN A 14 2.37 8.97 15.01
CA ASN A 14 1.89 9.32 16.34
C ASN A 14 2.06 8.16 17.36
N GLN A 15 1.84 6.91 16.94
CA GLN A 15 2.03 5.75 17.81
C GLN A 15 3.50 5.48 18.17
N VAL A 16 4.42 5.68 17.22
CA VAL A 16 5.83 5.30 17.38
C VAL A 16 6.67 6.46 17.96
N THR A 17 6.35 7.71 17.61
CA THR A 17 7.08 8.90 18.07
C THR A 17 6.45 9.56 19.29
N ASP A 18 5.13 9.80 19.27
CA ASP A 18 4.52 10.72 20.25
C ASP A 18 4.28 10.04 21.59
N ASN A 19 4.11 8.71 21.61
CA ASN A 19 4.00 7.92 22.83
C ASN A 19 5.37 7.49 23.42
N TYR A 20 6.49 8.00 22.90
CA TYR A 20 7.86 7.73 23.40
C TYR A 20 8.27 6.25 23.49
N TYR A 21 7.54 5.34 22.85
CA TYR A 21 7.78 3.90 23.03
C TYR A 21 9.09 3.46 22.35
N ARG A 22 9.27 3.78 21.06
CA ARG A 22 10.47 3.42 20.27
C ARG A 22 10.67 4.34 19.05
N PRO A 23 11.14 5.59 19.27
CA PRO A 23 11.33 6.55 18.18
C PRO A 23 12.34 6.08 17.13
N ASP A 24 13.24 5.17 17.48
CA ASP A 24 14.21 4.53 16.59
C ASP A 24 13.55 3.71 15.47
N LEU A 25 12.38 3.11 15.76
CA LEU A 25 11.63 2.28 14.80
C LEU A 25 10.86 3.08 13.76
N THR A 26 10.76 4.40 13.91
CA THR A 26 9.92 5.26 13.05
C THR A 26 10.24 5.10 11.56
N LYS A 27 11.54 5.06 11.22
CA LYS A 27 11.99 4.90 9.82
C LYS A 27 11.60 3.53 9.26
N ALA A 28 11.82 2.46 10.05
CA ALA A 28 11.47 1.10 9.66
C ALA A 28 9.95 0.95 9.48
N ALA A 29 9.15 1.48 10.41
CA ALA A 29 7.70 1.41 10.34
C ALA A 29 7.14 2.11 9.09
N LEU A 30 7.64 3.30 8.75
CA LEU A 30 7.22 4.03 7.55
C LEU A 30 7.66 3.32 6.25
N ALA A 31 8.84 2.70 6.24
CA ALA A 31 9.32 1.93 5.10
C ALA A 31 8.42 0.71 4.82
N THR A 32 8.09 -0.05 5.86
CA THR A 32 7.18 -1.21 5.78
C THR A 32 5.78 -0.78 5.30
N LEU A 33 5.25 0.34 5.81
CA LEU A 33 3.96 0.86 5.39
C LEU A 33 3.94 1.25 3.89
N SER A 34 5.03 1.84 3.39
CA SER A 34 5.17 2.18 1.97
C SER A 34 5.19 0.93 1.08
N ALA A 35 5.90 -0.12 1.50
CA ALA A 35 5.94 -1.40 0.80
C ALA A 35 4.55 -2.06 0.73
N VAL A 36 3.82 -2.11 1.84
CA VAL A 36 2.45 -2.64 1.91
C VAL A 36 1.49 -1.84 1.03
N HIS A 37 1.56 -0.52 1.05
CA HIS A 37 0.70 0.31 0.21
C HIS A 37 0.95 0.08 -1.29
N ARG A 38 2.21 -0.13 -1.70
CA ARG A 38 2.56 -0.49 -3.09
C ARG A 38 2.01 -1.86 -3.46
N SER A 39 2.16 -2.87 -2.60
CA SER A 39 1.66 -4.22 -2.87
C SER A 39 0.12 -4.23 -2.98
N LEU A 40 -0.59 -3.51 -2.12
CA LEU A 40 -2.04 -3.38 -2.18
C LEU A 40 -2.53 -2.68 -3.45
N LYS A 41 -1.81 -1.68 -3.96
CA LYS A 41 -2.12 -1.07 -5.26
C LYS A 41 -1.98 -2.08 -6.40
N VAL A 42 -0.94 -2.91 -6.37
CA VAL A 42 -0.75 -3.98 -7.37
C VAL A 42 -1.85 -5.03 -7.25
N ALA A 43 -2.16 -5.52 -6.06
CA ALA A 43 -3.22 -6.50 -5.83
C ALA A 43 -4.58 -5.99 -6.32
N LYS A 44 -4.96 -4.75 -5.95
CA LYS A 44 -6.21 -4.12 -6.40
C LYS A 44 -6.25 -3.87 -7.91
N SER A 45 -5.11 -3.54 -8.53
CA SER A 45 -5.03 -3.35 -10.00
C SER A 45 -4.91 -4.65 -10.79
N GLY A 46 -4.47 -5.74 -10.14
CA GLY A 46 -4.32 -7.07 -10.72
C GLY A 46 -5.62 -7.61 -11.30
N VAL A 47 -6.76 -7.36 -10.63
CA VAL A 47 -8.11 -7.70 -11.14
C VAL A 47 -8.36 -7.05 -12.51
N LYS A 48 -7.98 -5.77 -12.67
CA LYS A 48 -8.14 -5.02 -13.92
C LYS A 48 -7.21 -5.53 -15.02
N LYS A 49 -5.99 -5.95 -14.68
CA LYS A 49 -5.03 -6.57 -15.63
C LYS A 49 -5.47 -7.99 -16.05
N ARG A 50 -5.92 -8.82 -15.13
CA ARG A 50 -6.41 -10.18 -15.39
C ARG A 50 -7.64 -10.16 -16.31
N ASN A 51 -8.59 -9.26 -16.05
CA ASN A 51 -9.75 -9.07 -16.93
C ASN A 51 -9.34 -8.60 -18.34
N ARG A 52 -8.29 -7.78 -18.47
CA ARG A 52 -7.76 -7.35 -19.78
C ARG A 52 -7.03 -8.48 -20.53
N GLN A 53 -6.30 -9.35 -19.85
CA GLN A 53 -5.70 -10.54 -20.47
C GLN A 53 -6.76 -11.53 -20.92
N ALA A 54 -7.80 -11.78 -20.10
CA ALA A 54 -8.92 -12.63 -20.48
C ALA A 54 -9.65 -12.11 -21.75
N LEU A 55 -9.84 -10.80 -21.87
CA LEU A 55 -10.39 -10.17 -23.07
C LEU A 55 -9.46 -10.32 -24.30
N LYS A 56 -8.13 -10.23 -24.13
CA LYS A 56 -7.17 -10.45 -25.22
C LYS A 56 -7.16 -11.90 -25.71
N VAL A 57 -7.31 -12.87 -24.81
CA VAL A 57 -7.40 -14.30 -25.17
C VAL A 57 -8.68 -14.58 -25.97
N ARG A 58 -9.81 -13.97 -25.60
CA ARG A 58 -11.10 -14.16 -26.31
C ARG A 58 -11.13 -13.55 -27.71
N GLY A 59 -10.27 -12.57 -28.01
CA GLY A 59 -10.18 -11.90 -29.31
C GLY A 59 -9.16 -12.50 -30.29
N ARG A 60 -8.35 -13.48 -29.84
CA ARG A 60 -7.53 -14.30 -30.74
C ARG A 60 -8.41 -15.44 -31.25
N LYS A 61 -8.95 -15.28 -32.45
CA LYS A 61 -9.54 -16.34 -33.25
C LYS A 61 -8.65 -16.55 -34.46
#